data_AF-A0A4R8W220-F1
#
_entry.id   AF-A0A4R8W220-F1
#
_cell.length_a   1.000
_cell.length_b   1.000
_cell.length_c   1.000
_cell.angle_alpha   90.00
_cell.angle_beta   90.00
_cell.angle_gamma   90.00
#
_symmetry.space_group_name_H-M   'P 1'
#
loop_
_entity.id
_entity.type
_entity.pdbx_description
1 polymer ?
#
loop_
_entity_poly.entity_id
_entity_poly.type
_entity_poly.pdbx_seq_one_letter_code
_entity_poly.pdbx_strand_id
1 'polypeptide(L)'
;MATGTPADRTDHDAADAEVRAFVDAVPGATRRRDAERLLELFGRITHEPARMWYSTIIGFGSYHYRYDSGREGDAGAAGFSPRETSSTIYLPDGVGAHAEALATLGPHKTGLVCLYITDLTKVDLRVLEDIVTSSYLAVTAGVFASRAKESAAHAADPAAE
;
A
#
# COMPACT_ATOMS: atom_id res chain seq x y z
N MET A 1 10.53 -23.12 -36.05
CA MET A 1 9.42 -23.29 -35.09
C MET A 1 9.72 -22.37 -33.93
N ALA A 2 9.00 -21.25 -33.81
CA ALA A 2 9.23 -20.26 -32.76
C ALA A 2 8.27 -20.58 -31.60
N THR A 3 8.79 -21.16 -30.52
CA THR A 3 8.06 -21.33 -29.25
C THR A 3 8.31 -20.11 -28.39
N GLY A 4 7.52 -19.05 -28.61
CA GLY A 4 7.36 -17.98 -27.63
C GLY A 4 6.34 -18.43 -26.58
N THR A 5 6.78 -18.59 -25.34
CA THR A 5 5.95 -18.97 -24.19
C THR A 5 4.84 -17.92 -23.95
N PRO A 6 3.56 -18.30 -23.87
CA PRO A 6 2.48 -17.43 -23.43
C PRO A 6 2.32 -17.56 -21.90
N ALA A 7 3.26 -17.04 -21.11
CA ALA A 7 3.16 -17.07 -19.65
C ALA A 7 2.55 -15.77 -19.07
N ASP A 8 2.80 -14.62 -19.70
CA ASP A 8 2.57 -13.34 -19.05
C ASP A 8 1.09 -12.89 -19.01
N ARG A 9 0.27 -13.34 -19.97
CA ARG A 9 -1.12 -12.89 -20.07
C ARG A 9 -2.07 -13.62 -19.10
N THR A 10 -1.80 -14.89 -18.82
CA THR A 10 -2.66 -15.73 -17.96
C THR A 10 -2.51 -15.35 -16.50
N ASP A 11 -1.29 -14.97 -16.08
CA ASP A 11 -1.00 -14.64 -14.69
C ASP A 11 -1.63 -13.29 -14.28
N HIS A 12 -1.67 -12.33 -15.21
CA HIS A 12 -2.34 -11.05 -14.96
C HIS A 12 -3.86 -11.21 -14.84
N ASP A 13 -4.50 -11.94 -15.78
CA ASP A 13 -5.95 -12.18 -15.75
C ASP A 13 -6.36 -12.98 -14.51
N ALA A 14 -5.52 -13.94 -14.07
CA ALA A 14 -5.75 -14.72 -12.86
C ALA A 14 -5.59 -13.89 -11.59
N ALA A 15 -4.57 -13.02 -11.51
CA ALA A 15 -4.39 -12.10 -10.38
C ALA A 15 -5.55 -11.11 -10.27
N ASP A 16 -6.03 -10.60 -11.40
CA ASP A 16 -7.19 -9.70 -11.47
C ASP A 16 -8.46 -10.41 -10.97
N ALA A 17 -8.68 -11.67 -11.38
CA ALA A 17 -9.81 -12.47 -10.92
C ALA A 17 -9.74 -12.78 -9.41
N GLU A 18 -8.55 -13.10 -8.89
CA GLU A 18 -8.34 -13.38 -7.47
C GLU A 18 -8.58 -12.13 -6.60
N VAL A 19 -8.02 -10.99 -7.01
CA VAL A 19 -8.24 -9.70 -6.32
C VAL A 19 -9.71 -9.33 -6.32
N ARG A 20 -10.41 -9.50 -7.46
CA ARG A 20 -11.86 -9.24 -7.55
C ARG A 20 -12.66 -10.16 -6.64
N ALA A 21 -12.38 -11.46 -6.66
CA ALA A 21 -13.03 -12.42 -5.77
C ALA A 21 -12.80 -12.08 -4.29
N PHE A 22 -11.59 -11.64 -3.93
CA PHE A 22 -11.27 -11.21 -2.57
C PHE A 22 -12.05 -9.95 -2.17
N VAL A 23 -12.13 -8.93 -3.03
CA VAL A 23 -12.93 -7.72 -2.79
C VAL A 23 -14.42 -8.06 -2.65
N ASP A 24 -14.94 -8.95 -3.49
CA ASP A 24 -16.33 -9.42 -3.43
C ASP A 24 -16.65 -10.24 -2.18
N ALA A 25 -15.63 -10.87 -1.58
CA ALA A 25 -15.76 -11.59 -0.32
C ALA A 25 -15.69 -10.67 0.91
N VAL A 26 -15.31 -9.38 0.76
CA VAL A 26 -15.22 -8.44 1.88
C VAL A 26 -16.60 -8.25 2.52
N PRO A 27 -16.72 -8.48 3.84
CA PRO A 27 -17.99 -8.33 4.56
C PRO A 27 -18.34 -6.85 4.74
N GLY A 28 -19.60 -6.52 4.48
CA GLY A 28 -20.16 -5.18 4.66
C GLY A 28 -20.04 -4.28 3.43
N ALA A 29 -21.16 -3.67 3.03
CA ALA A 29 -21.24 -2.81 1.85
C ALA A 29 -20.24 -1.64 1.88
N THR A 30 -20.04 -1.04 3.06
CA THR A 30 -19.09 0.08 3.24
C THR A 30 -17.64 -0.36 3.02
N ARG A 31 -17.23 -1.52 3.52
CA ARG A 31 -15.85 -2.01 3.37
C ARG A 31 -15.57 -2.42 1.93
N ARG A 32 -16.53 -3.07 1.27
CA ARG A 32 -16.43 -3.43 -0.15
C ARG A 32 -16.31 -2.20 -1.05
N ARG A 33 -17.18 -1.21 -0.87
CA ARG A 33 -17.11 0.08 -1.57
C ARG A 33 -15.75 0.75 -1.35
N ASP A 34 -15.27 0.80 -0.11
CA ASP A 34 -13.98 1.40 0.20
C ASP A 34 -12.82 0.61 -0.44
N ALA A 35 -12.89 -0.72 -0.47
CA ALA A 35 -11.90 -1.58 -1.12
C ALA A 35 -11.88 -1.40 -2.64
N GLU A 36 -13.05 -1.32 -3.29
CA GLU A 36 -13.17 -1.01 -4.72
C GLU A 36 -12.57 0.37 -5.04
N ARG A 37 -12.85 1.36 -4.20
CA ARG A 37 -12.32 2.71 -4.39
C ARG A 37 -10.81 2.79 -4.22
N LEU A 38 -10.27 2.05 -3.25
CA LEU A 38 -8.83 1.93 -3.04
C LEU A 38 -8.17 1.16 -4.20
N LEU A 39 -8.79 0.10 -4.72
CA LEU A 39 -8.32 -0.65 -5.88
C LEU A 39 -8.14 0.28 -7.09
N GLU A 40 -9.15 1.11 -7.39
CA GLU A 40 -9.07 2.11 -8.46
C GLU A 40 -8.03 3.21 -8.19
N LEU A 41 -7.90 3.66 -6.95
CA LEU A 41 -6.94 4.70 -6.58
C LEU A 41 -5.51 4.21 -6.76
N PHE A 42 -5.18 3.04 -6.20
CA PHE A 42 -3.84 2.49 -6.24
C PHE A 42 -3.44 2.06 -7.66
N GLY A 43 -4.38 1.52 -8.45
CA GLY A 43 -4.11 1.23 -9.86
C GLY A 43 -3.80 2.48 -10.69
N ARG A 44 -4.45 3.62 -10.37
CA ARG A 44 -4.15 4.91 -11.03
C ARG A 44 -2.80 5.49 -10.62
N ILE A 45 -2.42 5.36 -9.35
CA ILE A 45 -1.15 5.88 -8.83
C ILE A 45 0.04 5.08 -9.36
N THR A 46 -0.07 3.76 -9.30
CA THR A 46 1.07 2.87 -9.58
C THR A 46 1.19 2.49 -11.05
N HIS A 47 0.07 2.53 -11.81
CA HIS A 47 -0.02 1.95 -13.15
C HIS A 47 0.37 0.45 -13.22
N GLU A 48 0.35 -0.23 -12.07
CA GLU A 48 0.69 -1.64 -11.93
C GLU A 48 -0.59 -2.48 -11.73
N PRO A 49 -0.59 -3.75 -12.18
CA PRO A 49 -1.67 -4.67 -11.87
C PRO A 49 -1.76 -4.93 -10.37
N ALA A 50 -2.99 -4.99 -9.86
CA ALA A 50 -3.22 -5.41 -8.49
C ALA A 50 -2.95 -6.91 -8.34
N ARG A 51 -2.25 -7.31 -7.28
CA ARG A 51 -2.01 -8.73 -6.96
C ARG A 51 -2.29 -9.00 -5.50
N MET A 52 -2.70 -10.23 -5.19
CA MET A 52 -2.76 -10.67 -3.81
C MET A 52 -1.34 -10.91 -3.29
N TRP A 53 -0.95 -10.11 -2.31
CA TRP A 53 0.24 -10.30 -1.51
C TRP A 53 -0.16 -10.97 -0.20
N TYR A 54 0.50 -12.09 0.11
CA TYR A 54 0.06 -12.96 1.20
C TYR A 54 -1.43 -13.32 1.03
N SER A 55 -2.13 -13.70 2.10
CA SER A 55 -3.55 -14.09 2.04
C SER A 55 -4.55 -12.94 2.25
N THR A 56 -4.09 -11.72 2.50
CA THR A 56 -4.97 -10.63 2.98
C THR A 56 -4.62 -9.22 2.49
N ILE A 57 -3.57 -9.07 1.67
CA ILE A 57 -3.12 -7.75 1.20
C ILE A 57 -3.29 -7.69 -0.31
N ILE A 58 -3.91 -6.61 -0.80
CA ILE A 58 -3.90 -6.25 -2.22
C ILE A 58 -2.72 -5.30 -2.40
N GLY A 59 -1.73 -5.71 -3.19
CA GLY A 59 -0.51 -4.94 -3.42
C GLY A 59 -0.27 -4.65 -4.90
N PHE A 60 0.53 -3.62 -5.15
CA PHE A 60 0.82 -3.04 -6.46
C PHE A 60 2.33 -2.82 -6.59
N GLY A 61 2.87 -3.26 -7.73
CA GLY A 61 4.31 -3.32 -7.96
C GLY A 61 5.04 -4.18 -6.91
N SER A 62 6.36 -4.18 -6.97
CA SER A 62 7.21 -4.80 -5.97
C SER A 62 8.45 -3.95 -5.71
N TYR A 63 8.97 -4.02 -4.49
CA TYR A 63 10.29 -3.49 -4.17
C TYR A 63 11.06 -4.52 -3.35
N HIS A 64 12.38 -4.52 -3.53
CA HIS A 64 13.28 -5.36 -2.78
C HIS A 64 13.79 -4.59 -1.56
N TYR A 65 13.53 -5.10 -0.36
CA TYR A 65 14.04 -4.53 0.88
C TYR A 65 15.22 -5.35 1.39
N ARG A 66 16.19 -4.66 2.01
CA ARG A 66 17.28 -5.29 2.74
C ARG A 66 17.46 -4.61 4.09
N TYR A 67 17.40 -5.39 5.16
CA TYR A 67 17.68 -4.93 6.52
C TYR A 67 19.17 -5.06 6.86
N ASP A 68 19.64 -4.25 7.81
CA ASP A 68 21.03 -4.29 8.32
C ASP A 68 21.40 -5.65 8.92
N SER A 69 20.42 -6.42 9.38
CA SER A 69 20.60 -7.79 9.87
C SER A 69 20.89 -8.81 8.75
N GLY A 70 20.94 -8.38 7.48
CA GLY A 70 21.11 -9.24 6.31
C GLY A 70 19.84 -9.92 5.83
N ARG A 71 18.68 -9.63 6.44
CA ARG A 71 17.39 -10.16 5.97
C ARG A 71 16.88 -9.31 4.82
N GLU A 72 16.63 -9.95 3.68
CA GLU A 72 16.08 -9.31 2.48
C GLU A 72 14.88 -10.08 1.94
N GLY A 73 14.11 -9.43 1.07
CA GLY A 73 12.95 -10.02 0.44
C GLY A 73 12.18 -9.00 -0.39
N ASP A 74 11.12 -9.47 -1.03
CA ASP A 74 10.26 -8.64 -1.86
C ASP A 74 8.95 -8.34 -1.14
N ALA A 75 8.46 -7.12 -1.29
CA ALA A 75 7.17 -6.68 -0.78
C ALA A 75 6.45 -5.80 -1.81
N GLY A 76 5.13 -5.68 -1.69
CA GLY A 76 4.35 -4.75 -2.51
C GLY A 76 4.80 -3.31 -2.25
N ALA A 77 5.08 -2.56 -3.32
CA ALA A 77 5.55 -1.17 -3.23
C ALA A 77 4.45 -0.21 -2.75
N ALA A 78 3.20 -0.53 -3.05
CA ALA A 78 2.03 0.07 -2.42
C ALA A 78 0.99 -1.03 -2.19
N GLY A 79 0.18 -0.91 -1.14
CA GLY A 79 -0.90 -1.87 -0.94
C GLY A 79 -1.84 -1.52 0.19
N PHE A 80 -2.95 -2.25 0.26
CA PHE A 80 -3.93 -2.13 1.33
C PHE A 80 -4.57 -3.48 1.67
N SER A 81 -5.13 -3.56 2.88
CA SER A 81 -5.88 -4.71 3.37
C SER A 81 -7.24 -4.22 3.89
N PRO A 82 -8.36 -4.59 3.24
CA PRO A 82 -9.70 -4.30 3.74
C PRO A 82 -10.02 -5.25 4.89
N ARG A 83 -9.74 -4.82 6.13
CA ARG A 83 -10.07 -5.61 7.33
C ARG A 83 -11.49 -5.32 7.79
N GLU A 84 -11.99 -6.19 8.67
CA GLU A 84 -13.34 -6.14 9.21
C GLU A 84 -13.72 -4.75 9.78
N THR A 85 -12.81 -4.12 10.51
CA THR A 85 -13.07 -2.84 11.19
C THR A 85 -12.51 -1.61 10.49
N SER A 86 -11.51 -1.77 9.62
CA SER A 86 -10.84 -0.67 8.93
C SER A 86 -10.07 -1.14 7.69
N SER A 87 -9.94 -0.26 6.71
CA SER A 87 -8.98 -0.42 5.63
C SER A 87 -7.59 -0.05 6.15
N THR A 88 -6.66 -1.00 6.12
CA THR A 88 -5.25 -0.76 6.44
C THR A 88 -4.50 -0.45 5.15
N ILE A 89 -3.88 0.71 5.06
CA ILE A 89 -3.06 1.16 3.94
C ILE A 89 -1.60 1.05 4.37
N TYR A 90 -0.75 0.46 3.54
CA TYR A 90 0.66 0.24 3.84
C TYR A 90 1.51 1.31 3.16
N LEU A 91 2.31 2.02 3.96
CA LEU A 91 3.25 3.07 3.57
C LEU A 91 4.66 2.59 3.93
N PRO A 92 5.36 1.88 3.02
CA PRO A 92 6.65 1.25 3.33
C PRO A 92 7.79 2.24 3.64
N ASP A 93 7.65 3.52 3.26
CA ASP A 93 8.54 4.61 3.65
C ASP A 93 8.28 5.17 5.06
N GLY A 94 7.20 4.73 5.71
CA GLY A 94 6.83 5.07 7.08
C GLY A 94 5.92 6.30 7.16
N VAL A 95 5.00 6.28 8.12
CA VAL A 95 3.99 7.36 8.28
C VAL A 95 4.62 8.72 8.62
N GLY A 96 5.80 8.72 9.25
CA GLY A 96 6.51 9.93 9.67
C GLY A 96 6.89 10.84 8.49
N ALA A 97 7.16 10.25 7.32
CA ALA A 97 7.45 11.00 6.09
C ALA A 97 6.25 11.83 5.59
N HIS A 98 5.05 11.56 6.11
CA HIS A 98 3.78 12.13 5.64
C HIS A 98 3.03 12.93 6.72
N ALA A 99 3.71 13.31 7.81
CA ALA A 99 3.06 13.89 8.99
C ALA A 99 2.20 15.13 8.66
N GLU A 100 2.69 16.03 7.80
CA GLU A 100 1.96 17.24 7.40
C GLU A 100 0.70 16.90 6.57
N ALA A 101 0.83 16.00 5.60
CA ALA A 101 -0.29 15.57 4.77
C ALA A 101 -1.35 14.86 5.63
N LEU A 102 -0.93 13.96 6.53
CA LEU A 102 -1.80 13.25 7.47
C LEU A 102 -2.62 14.20 8.35
N ALA A 103 -2.07 15.35 8.75
CA ALA A 103 -2.80 16.35 9.55
C ALA A 103 -4.06 16.89 8.82
N THR A 104 -4.07 16.85 7.48
CA THR A 104 -5.18 17.33 6.64
C THR A 104 -6.04 16.21 6.06
N LEU A 105 -5.63 14.95 6.22
CA LEU A 105 -6.28 13.78 5.63
C LEU A 105 -7.71 13.55 6.17
N GLY A 106 -7.99 13.90 7.42
CA GLY A 106 -9.24 13.57 8.11
C GLY A 106 -9.08 12.44 9.14
N PRO A 107 -10.17 11.81 9.62
CA PRO A 107 -10.11 10.83 10.70
C PRO A 107 -9.37 9.54 10.31
N HIS A 108 -8.24 9.29 10.96
CA HIS A 108 -7.43 8.11 10.72
C HIS A 108 -6.67 7.69 11.99
N LYS A 109 -6.12 6.48 12.00
CA LYS A 109 -5.09 6.08 12.97
C LYS A 109 -3.82 5.69 12.23
N THR A 110 -2.67 5.86 12.85
CA THR A 110 -1.38 5.46 12.29
C THR A 110 -0.70 4.38 13.14
N GLY A 111 0.02 3.49 12.49
CA GLY A 111 1.10 2.71 13.08
C GLY A 111 2.44 3.18 12.50
N LEU A 112 3.47 2.32 12.48
CA LEU A 112 4.80 2.73 11.98
C LEU A 112 4.83 2.91 10.45
N VAL A 113 4.24 1.95 9.72
CA VAL A 113 4.22 1.87 8.25
C VAL A 113 2.80 1.64 7.73
N CYS A 114 1.80 1.87 8.58
CA CYS A 114 0.42 1.56 8.28
C CYS A 114 -0.51 2.69 8.70
N LEU A 115 -1.53 2.91 7.88
CA LEU A 115 -2.58 3.88 8.06
C LEU A 115 -3.92 3.15 8.13
N TYR A 116 -4.70 3.39 9.17
CA TYR A 116 -6.00 2.74 9.39
C TYR A 116 -7.12 3.74 9.15
N ILE A 117 -7.98 3.44 8.17
CA ILE A 117 -9.13 4.27 7.79
C ILE A 117 -10.41 3.46 8.00
N THR A 118 -11.27 3.93 8.89
CA THR A 118 -12.54 3.25 9.20
C THR A 118 -13.64 3.56 8.19
N ASP A 119 -13.56 4.69 7.49
CA ASP A 119 -14.54 5.12 6.48
C ASP A 119 -13.86 6.05 5.48
N LEU A 120 -13.73 5.59 4.24
CA LEU A 120 -13.05 6.34 3.18
C LEU A 120 -13.82 7.60 2.77
N THR A 121 -15.11 7.72 3.11
CA THR A 121 -15.90 8.94 2.83
C THR A 121 -15.60 10.10 3.75
N LYS A 122 -14.89 9.85 4.86
CA LYS A 122 -14.53 10.87 5.86
C LYS A 122 -13.11 11.40 5.67
N VAL A 123 -12.36 10.85 4.71
CA VAL A 123 -10.99 11.28 4.42
C VAL A 123 -10.93 12.03 3.10
N ASP A 124 -9.96 12.94 3.00
CA ASP A 124 -9.64 13.59 1.74
C ASP A 124 -8.87 12.62 0.83
N LEU A 125 -9.54 12.14 -0.23
CA LEU A 125 -8.96 11.20 -1.18
C LEU A 125 -7.77 11.79 -1.95
N ARG A 126 -7.70 13.12 -2.12
CA ARG A 126 -6.56 13.75 -2.81
C ARG A 126 -5.32 13.72 -1.94
N VAL A 127 -5.48 14.05 -0.66
CA VAL A 127 -4.39 13.94 0.33
C VAL A 127 -3.92 12.48 0.43
N LEU A 128 -4.85 11.53 0.42
CA LEU A 128 -4.49 10.11 0.40
C LEU A 128 -3.71 9.72 -0.86
N GLU A 129 -4.13 10.22 -2.01
CA GLU A 129 -3.46 10.01 -3.30
C GLU A 129 -2.01 10.52 -3.26
N ASP A 130 -1.79 11.72 -2.75
CA ASP A 130 -0.47 12.33 -2.63
C ASP A 130 0.46 11.52 -1.69
N ILE A 131 -0.06 11.10 -0.53
CA ILE A 131 0.67 10.27 0.44
C ILE A 131 1.11 8.94 -0.21
N VAL A 132 0.17 8.23 -0.83
CA VAL A 132 0.44 6.92 -1.45
C VAL A 132 1.40 7.07 -2.63
N THR A 133 1.26 8.13 -3.43
CA THR A 133 2.16 8.44 -4.55
C THR A 133 3.58 8.67 -4.06
N SER A 134 3.76 9.55 -3.07
CA SER A 134 5.07 9.85 -2.50
C SER A 134 5.71 8.60 -1.89
N SER A 135 4.92 7.79 -1.17
CA SER A 135 5.36 6.53 -0.58
C SER A 135 5.84 5.51 -1.62
N TYR A 136 5.03 5.31 -2.67
CA TYR A 136 5.35 4.39 -3.77
C TYR A 136 6.63 4.82 -4.51
N LEU A 137 6.76 6.10 -4.84
CA LEU A 137 7.95 6.62 -5.51
C LEU A 137 9.21 6.48 -4.64
N ALA A 138 9.09 6.69 -3.33
CA ALA A 138 10.21 6.58 -2.41
C ALA A 138 10.83 5.17 -2.36
N VAL A 139 10.02 4.13 -2.54
CA VAL A 139 10.48 2.72 -2.49
C VAL A 139 10.79 2.12 -3.86
N THR A 140 10.30 2.72 -4.95
CA THR A 140 10.51 2.23 -6.32
C THR A 140 11.65 2.94 -7.06
N ALA A 141 12.15 4.08 -6.55
CA ALA A 141 13.24 4.83 -7.16
C ALA A 141 14.64 4.15 -7.06
N GLY A 142 14.76 2.98 -6.43
CA GLY A 142 16.02 2.23 -6.31
C GLY A 142 15.96 1.08 -5.28
N VAL A 143 17.12 0.60 -4.82
CA VAL A 143 17.20 -0.37 -3.71
C VAL A 143 16.87 0.37 -2.41
N PHE A 144 15.73 0.04 -1.82
CA PHE A 144 15.28 0.69 -0.60
C PHE A 144 16.02 0.13 0.62
N ALA A 145 17.00 0.87 1.13
CA ALA A 145 17.63 0.62 2.42
C ALA A 145 16.80 1.25 3.54
N SER A 146 16.06 0.42 4.28
CA SER A 146 15.44 0.66 5.60
C SER A 146 15.08 2.11 6.02
N ARG A 147 14.41 2.94 5.19
CA ARG A 147 13.91 4.25 5.67
C ARG A 147 12.77 4.14 6.68
N ALA A 148 12.05 3.02 6.74
CA ALA A 148 10.98 2.81 7.72
C ALA A 148 11.48 2.93 9.18
N LYS A 149 12.74 2.53 9.47
CA LYS A 149 13.36 2.74 10.78
C LYS A 149 13.78 4.20 11.01
N GLU A 150 14.24 4.89 9.98
CA GLU A 150 14.62 6.30 10.04
C GLU A 150 13.40 7.18 10.30
N SER A 151 12.26 6.89 9.67
CA SER A 151 10.98 7.55 9.93
C SER A 151 10.48 7.31 11.37
N ALA A 152 10.75 6.13 11.95
CA ALA A 152 10.45 5.86 13.36
C ALA A 152 11.40 6.60 14.31
N ALA A 153 12.67 6.81 13.92
CA ALA A 153 13.63 7.63 14.67
C ALA A 153 13.28 9.12 14.59
N HIS A 154 12.79 9.60 13.44
CA HIS A 154 12.33 10.98 13.26
C HIS A 154 10.99 11.26 13.96
N ALA A 155 10.09 10.28 14.00
CA ALA A 155 8.85 10.36 14.79
C ALA A 155 9.09 10.26 16.31
N ALA A 156 10.24 9.70 16.73
CA ALA A 156 10.63 9.60 18.13
C ALA A 156 11.34 10.85 18.68
N ASP A 157 11.53 11.89 17.86
CA ASP A 157 12.11 13.15 18.32
C ASP A 157 11.21 14.37 18.01
N PRO A 158 10.24 14.67 18.88
CA PRO A 158 9.58 15.97 18.88
C PRO A 158 10.33 17.02 19.73
N ALA A 159 11.53 16.74 20.27
CA ALA A 159 12.28 17.70 21.08
C ALA A 159 13.73 17.25 21.34
N ALA A 160 14.66 17.67 20.48
CA ALA A 160 16.06 17.86 20.85
C ALA A 160 16.39 19.35 20.65
N GLU A 161 16.13 20.07 21.73
CA GLU A 161 16.63 21.42 22.04
C GLU A 161 18.17 21.43 22.11
#